data_AF-W0B7Q7-F1
#
_entry.id   AF-W0B7Q7-F1
#
_cell.length_a   1.000
_cell.length_b   1.000
_cell.length_c   1.000
_cell.angle_alpha   90.00
_cell.angle_beta   90.00
_cell.angle_gamma   90.00
#
_symmetry.space_group_name_H-M   'P 1'
#
loop_
_entity.id
_entity.type
_entity.pdbx_description
1 polymer ?
#
loop_
_entity_poly.entity_id
_entity_poly.type
_entity_poly.pdbx_seq_one_letter_code
_entity_poly.pdbx_strand_id
1 'polypeptide(L)'
;MPIDYFSSKEGTLAERLDKSWANYQDESLSVNEREQALDFMLYVFDIDKLTLEKDGLNRLLVKLMADRAHKKGMNPNYIPVLASGPYRFDTDAPVFHATYSSGISYDSRIQEAFYRKDLLDVTDESKTDDLDYRITFFNVKQRASFNLEIRHGLFHKSGIVFDSSNFVAHGKKGYVAFTLNAMGELSVFNHLGGHPDNFGSRMTHSSMNAGAPVLIAGEMQIKQGKLMCINTYSGHYQPSLYSINRFLNYLNDRGMDISQCAVLLSRPPASHSGLSAKAIQVEHGDGRSHKKEVWYQIQASQIFHSVKHIIRSNIESINNYLNSPKTMFYRDVLKRESTIAKSKLAEHYLEELSYAMRAMKDSSSLLEISIYLDVLHTMAERYTTELAGIERDSGRLDIKFAHIRQTIQAAQASLNEVDEAQEALREDGFKRSH
;
A
#
# COMPACT_ATOMS: atom_id res chain seq x y z
N MET A 1 10.27 -39.92 5.35
CA MET A 1 9.51 -38.95 6.17
C MET A 1 8.64 -38.15 5.22
N PRO A 2 7.42 -37.74 5.60
CA PRO A 2 6.61 -36.84 4.78
C PRO A 2 7.40 -35.58 4.43
N ILE A 3 7.22 -35.04 3.22
CA ILE A 3 7.88 -33.79 2.81
C ILE A 3 7.07 -32.64 3.39
N ASP A 4 7.60 -31.97 4.41
CA ASP A 4 6.90 -30.86 5.05
C ASP A 4 7.21 -29.52 4.36
N TYR A 5 6.40 -29.17 3.37
CA TYR A 5 6.47 -27.86 2.71
C TYR A 5 5.85 -26.72 3.52
N PHE A 6 5.06 -27.02 4.55
CA PHE A 6 4.35 -26.02 5.35
C PHE A 6 5.21 -25.48 6.51
N SER A 7 6.32 -26.16 6.83
CA SER A 7 7.31 -25.67 7.78
C SER A 7 7.98 -24.39 7.31
N SER A 8 7.88 -23.33 8.12
CA SER A 8 8.58 -22.05 7.90
C SER A 8 10.09 -22.13 8.19
N LYS A 9 10.60 -23.26 8.69
CA LYS A 9 12.01 -23.42 9.08
C LYS A 9 12.92 -23.83 7.90
N GLU A 10 12.37 -24.37 6.82
CA GLU A 10 13.14 -24.88 5.67
C GLU A 10 13.20 -23.87 4.51
N GLY A 11 13.56 -22.61 4.79
CA GLY A 11 13.74 -21.57 3.77
C GLY A 11 12.52 -20.67 3.56
N THR A 12 12.48 -19.95 2.45
CA THR A 12 11.37 -19.03 2.12
C THR A 12 10.19 -19.78 1.51
N LEU A 13 9.00 -19.16 1.52
CA LEU A 13 7.81 -19.73 0.87
C LEU A 13 8.06 -20.00 -0.63
N ALA A 14 8.82 -19.10 -1.25
CA ALA A 14 9.27 -19.18 -2.63
C ALA A 14 10.27 -20.33 -2.89
N GLU A 15 11.25 -20.54 -2.00
CA GLU A 15 12.16 -21.69 -2.09
C GLU A 15 11.38 -23.02 -1.93
N ARG A 16 10.40 -23.06 -1.02
CA ARG A 16 9.53 -24.24 -0.85
C ARG A 16 8.63 -24.47 -2.06
N LEU A 17 8.15 -23.41 -2.71
CA LEU A 17 7.39 -23.50 -3.97
C LEU A 17 8.24 -24.08 -5.10
N ASP A 18 9.52 -23.69 -5.20
CA ASP A 18 10.43 -24.28 -6.20
C ASP A 18 10.65 -25.77 -5.92
N LYS A 19 10.83 -26.15 -4.65
CA LYS A 19 10.98 -27.55 -4.22
C LYS A 19 9.73 -28.37 -4.52
N SER A 20 8.54 -27.84 -4.22
CA SER A 20 7.29 -28.53 -4.53
C SER A 20 7.07 -28.68 -6.03
N TRP A 21 7.42 -27.67 -6.83
CA TRP A 21 7.33 -27.78 -8.29
C TRP A 21 8.25 -28.87 -8.84
N ALA A 22 9.51 -28.92 -8.38
CA ALA A 22 10.44 -29.97 -8.76
C ALA A 22 9.90 -31.37 -8.39
N ASN A 23 9.41 -31.53 -7.17
CA ASN A 23 8.87 -32.80 -6.69
C ASN A 23 7.57 -33.20 -7.41
N TYR A 24 6.71 -32.24 -7.77
CA TYR A 24 5.52 -32.51 -8.55
C TYR A 24 5.84 -33.09 -9.95
N GLN A 25 6.94 -32.63 -10.55
CA GLN A 25 7.42 -33.07 -11.86
C GLN A 25 8.25 -34.37 -11.82
N ASP A 26 8.73 -34.80 -10.65
CA ASP A 26 9.60 -35.97 -10.52
C ASP A 26 8.81 -37.27 -10.56
N GLU A 27 8.93 -38.02 -11.65
CA GLU A 27 8.27 -39.32 -11.85
C GLU A 27 8.82 -40.44 -10.95
N SER A 28 9.98 -40.24 -10.31
CA SER A 28 10.55 -41.21 -9.37
C SER A 28 9.91 -41.16 -7.99
N LEU A 29 9.22 -40.06 -7.65
CA LEU A 29 8.48 -39.93 -6.39
C LEU A 29 7.15 -40.66 -6.45
N SER A 30 6.67 -41.11 -5.28
CA SER A 30 5.37 -41.75 -5.17
C SER A 30 4.24 -40.77 -5.51
N VAL A 31 3.09 -41.31 -5.94
CA VAL A 31 1.88 -40.51 -6.23
C VAL A 31 1.52 -39.61 -5.04
N ASN A 32 1.55 -40.14 -3.82
CA ASN A 32 1.26 -39.40 -2.58
C ASN A 32 2.24 -38.24 -2.32
N GLU A 33 3.53 -38.39 -2.65
CA GLU A 33 4.51 -37.29 -2.50
C GLU A 33 4.28 -36.18 -3.53
N ARG A 34 3.90 -36.56 -4.76
CA ARG A 34 3.55 -35.61 -5.82
C ARG A 34 2.22 -34.91 -5.53
N GLU A 35 1.26 -35.59 -4.91
CA GLU A 35 0.00 -35.01 -4.42
C GLU A 35 0.27 -33.98 -3.32
N GLN A 36 1.10 -34.27 -2.32
CA GLN A 36 1.50 -33.29 -1.31
C GLN A 36 2.18 -32.06 -1.91
N ALA A 37 3.01 -32.26 -2.93
CA ALA A 37 3.66 -31.17 -3.65
C ALA A 37 2.64 -30.32 -4.42
N LEU A 38 1.67 -30.96 -5.08
CA LEU A 38 0.56 -30.29 -5.76
C LEU A 38 -0.31 -29.50 -4.78
N ASP A 39 -0.70 -30.11 -3.67
CA ASP A 39 -1.48 -29.46 -2.61
C ASP A 39 -0.78 -28.22 -2.08
N PHE A 40 0.53 -28.28 -1.87
CA PHE A 40 1.30 -27.11 -1.46
C PHE A 40 1.36 -26.03 -2.55
N MET A 41 1.41 -26.38 -3.84
CA MET A 41 1.35 -25.39 -4.91
C MET A 41 -0.02 -24.73 -5.03
N LEU A 42 -1.09 -25.53 -4.97
CA LEU A 42 -2.47 -25.06 -4.95
C LEU A 42 -2.72 -24.14 -3.77
N TYR A 43 -2.14 -24.51 -2.62
CA TYR A 43 -1.95 -23.63 -1.49
C TYR A 43 -1.20 -22.40 -2.00
N VAL A 44 0.12 -22.35 -2.18
CA VAL A 44 0.86 -21.09 -2.43
C VAL A 44 0.24 -20.14 -3.48
N PHE A 45 -0.40 -20.66 -4.53
CA PHE A 45 -1.10 -19.86 -5.55
C PHE A 45 -2.55 -19.48 -5.28
N ASP A 46 -3.13 -19.90 -4.16
CA ASP A 46 -4.51 -19.63 -3.74
C ASP A 46 -5.52 -20.05 -4.82
N ILE A 47 -5.34 -21.27 -5.33
CA ILE A 47 -6.17 -21.82 -6.41
C ILE A 47 -7.35 -22.57 -5.79
N ASP A 48 -8.45 -21.85 -5.57
CA ASP A 48 -9.66 -22.39 -4.93
C ASP A 48 -10.60 -23.12 -5.93
N LYS A 49 -10.51 -22.78 -7.22
CA LYS A 49 -11.35 -23.36 -8.27
C LYS A 49 -10.50 -24.23 -9.19
N LEU A 50 -10.55 -25.54 -8.95
CA LEU A 50 -10.01 -26.53 -9.86
C LEU A 50 -10.83 -26.50 -11.16
N THR A 51 -10.17 -26.26 -12.29
CA THR A 51 -10.82 -26.26 -13.60
C THR A 51 -11.30 -27.68 -13.91
N LEU A 52 -12.56 -27.84 -14.33
CA LEU A 52 -13.06 -29.13 -14.87
C LEU A 52 -12.48 -29.43 -16.26
N GLU A 53 -11.78 -28.47 -16.88
CA GLU A 53 -11.05 -28.69 -18.11
C GLU A 53 -9.90 -29.67 -17.91
N LYS A 54 -9.84 -30.67 -18.79
CA LYS A 54 -8.70 -31.58 -18.86
C LYS A 54 -7.40 -30.77 -19.01
N ASP A 55 -6.45 -31.06 -18.13
CA ASP A 55 -5.13 -30.43 -18.03
C ASP A 55 -5.12 -28.91 -17.74
N GLY A 56 -6.26 -28.30 -17.41
CA GLY A 56 -6.35 -26.85 -17.16
C GLY A 56 -5.51 -26.41 -15.96
N LEU A 57 -5.52 -27.18 -14.88
CA LEU A 57 -4.67 -26.94 -13.71
C LEU A 57 -3.18 -26.96 -14.09
N ASN A 58 -2.73 -27.98 -14.82
CA ASN A 58 -1.32 -28.11 -15.21
C ASN A 58 -0.88 -26.96 -16.10
N ARG A 59 -1.71 -26.52 -17.06
CA ARG A 59 -1.44 -25.33 -17.87
C ARG A 59 -1.27 -24.08 -17.01
N LEU A 60 -2.14 -23.90 -16.01
CA LEU A 60 -2.04 -22.77 -15.07
C LEU A 60 -0.75 -22.82 -14.25
N LEU A 61 -0.44 -23.98 -13.65
CA LEU A 61 0.78 -24.15 -12.84
C LEU A 61 2.04 -23.90 -13.66
N VAL A 62 2.13 -24.44 -14.89
CA VAL A 62 3.24 -24.18 -15.81
C VAL A 62 3.38 -22.69 -16.09
N LYS A 63 2.27 -21.99 -16.38
CA LYS A 63 2.29 -20.54 -16.64
C LYS A 63 2.79 -19.75 -15.43
N LEU A 64 2.30 -20.05 -14.23
CA LEU A 64 2.71 -19.38 -12.99
C LEU A 64 4.18 -19.64 -12.67
N MET A 65 4.63 -20.90 -12.79
CA MET A 65 6.04 -21.24 -12.56
C MET A 65 6.98 -20.66 -13.63
N ALA A 66 6.53 -20.49 -14.87
CA ALA A 66 7.29 -19.80 -15.90
C ALA A 66 7.46 -18.30 -15.61
N ASP A 67 6.40 -17.61 -15.19
CA ASP A 67 6.48 -16.21 -14.74
C ASP A 67 7.40 -16.07 -13.52
N ARG A 68 7.31 -17.00 -12.56
CA ARG A 68 8.26 -17.06 -11.45
C ARG A 68 9.70 -17.25 -11.92
N ALA A 69 9.97 -18.21 -12.79
CA ALA A 69 11.32 -18.47 -13.29
C ALA A 69 11.93 -17.25 -13.99
N HIS A 70 11.11 -16.50 -14.75
CA HIS A 70 11.53 -15.28 -15.42
C HIS A 70 11.95 -14.18 -14.43
N LYS A 71 11.22 -14.02 -13.31
CA LYS A 71 11.44 -12.93 -12.34
C LYS A 71 12.31 -13.31 -11.15
N LYS A 72 12.53 -14.61 -10.90
CA LYS A 72 13.30 -15.13 -9.75
C LYS A 72 14.72 -14.59 -9.68
N GLY A 73 15.36 -14.34 -10.83
CA GLY A 73 16.71 -13.77 -10.88
C GLY A 73 16.80 -12.35 -10.29
N MET A 74 15.73 -11.57 -10.39
CA MET A 74 15.64 -10.21 -9.85
C MET A 74 15.07 -10.21 -8.43
N ASN A 75 14.09 -11.05 -8.17
CA ASN A 75 13.49 -11.25 -6.86
C ASN A 75 13.33 -12.75 -6.56
N PRO A 76 14.26 -13.35 -5.80
CA PRO A 76 14.19 -14.77 -5.44
C PRO A 76 12.89 -15.18 -4.75
N ASN A 77 12.19 -14.24 -4.10
CA ASN A 77 10.95 -14.49 -3.37
C ASN A 77 9.67 -14.24 -4.17
N TYR A 78 9.77 -13.84 -5.44
CA TYR A 78 8.61 -13.49 -6.26
C TYR A 78 7.62 -14.67 -6.43
N ILE A 79 6.40 -14.53 -5.94
CA ILE A 79 5.33 -15.50 -6.15
C ILE A 79 4.23 -14.82 -6.99
N PRO A 80 3.97 -15.27 -8.24
CA PRO A 80 3.07 -14.59 -9.19
C PRO A 80 1.74 -14.09 -8.63
N VAL A 81 1.01 -14.95 -7.90
CA VAL A 81 -0.35 -14.62 -7.40
C VAL A 81 -0.30 -13.68 -6.19
N LEU A 82 0.56 -13.98 -5.22
CA LEU A 82 0.73 -13.12 -4.03
C LEU A 82 1.19 -11.72 -4.42
N ALA A 83 2.03 -11.68 -5.44
CA ALA A 83 2.58 -10.44 -5.90
C ALA A 83 1.56 -9.70 -6.78
N SER A 84 0.63 -10.32 -7.52
CA SER A 84 -0.33 -9.63 -8.42
C SER A 84 -1.36 -8.67 -7.75
N GLY A 85 -1.81 -7.63 -8.48
CA GLY A 85 -2.89 -6.70 -8.06
C GLY A 85 -2.61 -5.20 -8.27
N PRO A 86 -3.62 -4.31 -8.12
CA PRO A 86 -3.49 -2.86 -8.34
C PRO A 86 -2.71 -2.12 -7.23
N TYR A 87 -2.38 -2.81 -6.14
CA TYR A 87 -1.67 -2.24 -5.00
C TYR A 87 -0.17 -2.53 -5.00
N ARG A 88 0.35 -3.13 -6.08
CA ARG A 88 1.78 -3.35 -6.26
C ARG A 88 2.49 -2.04 -6.56
N PHE A 89 3.74 -1.97 -6.11
CA PHE A 89 4.72 -1.20 -6.85
C PHE A 89 5.20 -2.07 -8.03
N ASP A 90 5.17 -1.56 -9.27
CA ASP A 90 5.58 -2.34 -10.43
C ASP A 90 7.09 -2.60 -10.38
N THR A 91 7.46 -3.86 -10.13
CA THR A 91 8.82 -4.24 -9.80
C THR A 91 9.44 -5.05 -10.92
N ASP A 92 9.77 -4.36 -12.02
CA ASP A 92 11.03 -4.65 -12.72
C ASP A 92 12.24 -4.13 -11.92
N ALA A 93 12.00 -3.46 -10.78
CA ALA A 93 13.01 -2.95 -9.87
C ALA A 93 13.60 -4.04 -8.95
N PRO A 94 14.92 -4.01 -8.68
CA PRO A 94 15.57 -4.91 -7.74
C PRO A 94 15.06 -4.68 -6.31
N VAL A 95 15.30 -5.68 -5.45
CA VAL A 95 15.04 -5.66 -4.00
C VAL A 95 15.25 -4.26 -3.40
N PHE A 96 14.23 -3.73 -2.73
CA PHE A 96 14.30 -2.42 -2.09
C PHE A 96 15.38 -2.40 -1.00
N HIS A 97 16.15 -1.32 -0.96
CA HIS A 97 17.15 -1.05 0.07
C HIS A 97 16.70 0.11 0.96
N ALA A 98 17.24 0.18 2.18
CA ALA A 98 17.09 1.35 3.03
C ALA A 98 17.61 2.60 2.29
N THR A 99 16.82 3.67 2.31
CA THR A 99 17.23 4.97 1.80
C THR A 99 18.17 5.65 2.79
N TYR A 100 19.07 6.51 2.30
CA TYR A 100 19.95 7.28 3.18
C TYR A 100 19.17 8.32 4.00
N SER A 101 18.27 9.06 3.34
CA SER A 101 17.38 10.04 3.97
C SER A 101 15.93 9.70 3.67
N SER A 102 15.06 9.96 4.65
CA SER A 102 13.64 9.66 4.61
C SER A 102 12.97 10.31 3.39
N GLY A 103 12.28 9.50 2.59
CA GLY A 103 11.56 9.94 1.41
C GLY A 103 12.43 10.37 0.23
N ILE A 104 13.74 10.10 0.29
CA ILE A 104 14.71 10.43 -0.77
C ILE A 104 15.31 9.16 -1.38
N SER A 105 15.12 8.97 -2.68
CA SER A 105 15.68 7.87 -3.46
C SER A 105 16.30 8.36 -4.76
N TYR A 106 17.42 7.74 -5.16
CA TYR A 106 18.03 7.96 -6.48
C TYR A 106 17.33 7.18 -7.60
N ASP A 107 16.49 6.20 -7.26
CA ASP A 107 15.61 5.55 -8.23
C ASP A 107 14.36 6.43 -8.41
N SER A 108 14.20 7.00 -9.61
CA SER A 108 13.11 7.93 -9.91
C SER A 108 11.73 7.34 -9.70
N ARG A 109 11.55 6.02 -9.89
CA ARG A 109 10.28 5.34 -9.66
C ARG A 109 9.97 5.33 -8.17
N ILE A 110 10.95 4.95 -7.34
CA ILE A 110 10.79 4.93 -5.88
C ILE A 110 10.54 6.35 -5.36
N GLN A 111 11.25 7.34 -5.90
CA GLN A 111 11.06 8.74 -5.53
C GLN A 111 9.64 9.23 -5.86
N GLU A 112 9.13 8.88 -7.03
CA GLU A 112 7.74 9.16 -7.43
C GLU A 112 6.73 8.47 -6.51
N ALA A 113 7.01 7.23 -6.10
CA ALA A 113 6.20 6.51 -5.12
C ALA A 113 6.12 7.23 -3.76
N PHE A 114 7.23 7.81 -3.30
CA PHE A 114 7.24 8.63 -2.08
C PHE A 114 6.41 9.89 -2.25
N TYR A 115 6.53 10.59 -3.38
CA TYR A 115 5.71 11.78 -3.66
C TYR A 115 4.22 11.45 -3.68
N ARG A 116 3.84 10.27 -4.20
CA ARG A 116 2.46 9.77 -4.21
C ARG A 116 2.01 9.15 -2.89
N LYS A 117 2.89 9.09 -1.87
CA LYS A 117 2.65 8.38 -0.60
C LYS A 117 2.26 6.91 -0.79
N ASP A 118 2.72 6.33 -1.90
CA ASP A 118 2.49 4.93 -2.23
C ASP A 118 3.47 4.00 -1.53
N LEU A 119 4.63 4.54 -1.14
CA LEU A 119 5.59 3.91 -0.24
C LEU A 119 5.79 4.80 0.98
N LEU A 120 5.94 4.15 2.13
CA LEU A 120 6.36 4.72 3.39
C LEU A 120 7.83 4.41 3.60
N ASP A 121 8.57 5.39 4.07
CA ASP A 121 9.97 5.26 4.43
C ASP A 121 10.15 5.36 5.95
N VAL A 122 11.26 4.87 6.45
CA VAL A 122 11.65 5.09 7.85
C VAL A 122 12.05 6.56 8.00
N THR A 123 11.54 7.24 9.02
CA THR A 123 11.95 8.63 9.31
C THR A 123 13.44 8.73 9.65
N ASP A 124 14.05 9.90 9.40
CA ASP A 124 15.48 10.10 9.69
C ASP A 124 15.81 9.92 11.18
N GLU A 125 14.88 10.34 12.05
CA GLU A 125 14.97 10.11 13.49
C GLU A 125 14.97 8.62 13.81
N SER A 126 13.98 7.86 13.31
CA SER A 126 13.91 6.42 13.57
C SER A 126 15.05 5.62 12.94
N LYS A 127 15.65 6.08 11.85
CA LYS A 127 16.89 5.50 11.32
C LYS A 127 18.07 5.69 12.28
N THR A 128 18.14 6.85 12.93
CA THR A 128 19.15 7.14 13.95
C THR A 128 18.92 6.27 15.19
N ASP A 129 17.67 6.18 15.66
CA ASP A 129 17.28 5.31 16.77
C ASP A 129 17.60 3.84 16.46
N ASP A 130 17.30 3.37 15.24
CA ASP A 130 17.59 2.00 14.82
C ASP A 130 19.09 1.66 14.96
N LEU A 131 19.97 2.61 14.64
CA LEU A 131 21.42 2.49 14.79
C LEU A 131 21.83 2.52 16.28
N ASP A 132 21.30 3.47 17.04
CA ASP A 132 21.66 3.69 18.45
C ASP A 132 21.23 2.51 19.33
N TYR A 133 20.01 2.00 19.11
CA TYR A 133 19.47 0.84 19.83
C TYR A 133 19.91 -0.49 19.24
N ARG A 134 20.68 -0.50 18.15
CA ARG A 134 21.19 -1.69 17.45
C ARG A 134 20.08 -2.67 17.11
N ILE A 135 19.07 -2.15 16.41
CA ILE A 135 17.92 -2.94 15.97
C ILE A 135 18.37 -4.08 15.06
N THR A 136 17.74 -5.24 15.25
CA THR A 136 18.04 -6.44 14.48
C THR A 136 17.36 -6.36 13.12
N PHE A 137 18.13 -6.28 12.05
CA PHE A 137 17.63 -6.36 10.68
C PHE A 137 17.70 -7.79 10.15
N PHE A 138 16.55 -8.31 9.74
CA PHE A 138 16.45 -9.68 9.26
C PHE A 138 16.68 -9.77 7.76
N ASN A 139 17.48 -10.73 7.34
CA ASN A 139 17.57 -11.12 5.95
C ASN A 139 16.31 -11.87 5.51
N VAL A 140 16.14 -12.01 4.20
CA VAL A 140 15.01 -12.70 3.55
C VAL A 140 14.64 -14.05 4.21
N LYS A 141 15.63 -14.90 4.52
CA LYS A 141 15.36 -16.24 5.09
C LYS A 141 14.86 -16.15 6.52
N GLN A 142 15.45 -15.27 7.33
CA GLN A 142 15.01 -15.05 8.69
C GLN A 142 13.58 -14.48 8.72
N ARG A 143 13.28 -13.58 7.78
CA ARG A 143 11.96 -12.94 7.65
C ARG A 143 10.82 -13.90 7.32
N ALA A 144 11.10 -14.95 6.55
CA ALA A 144 10.09 -15.94 6.16
C ALA A 144 9.33 -16.54 7.35
N SER A 145 9.97 -16.61 8.53
CA SER A 145 9.32 -17.07 9.77
C SER A 145 8.26 -16.10 10.31
N PHE A 146 8.27 -14.83 9.91
CA PHE A 146 7.33 -13.79 10.32
C PHE A 146 6.18 -13.59 9.34
N ASN A 147 6.28 -14.13 8.13
CA ASN A 147 5.24 -13.99 7.11
C ASN A 147 3.87 -14.48 7.60
N LEU A 148 2.85 -13.76 7.16
CA LEU A 148 1.44 -14.04 7.35
C LEU A 148 0.78 -14.11 5.97
N GLU A 149 0.00 -15.15 5.78
CA GLU A 149 -0.63 -15.50 4.50
C GLU A 149 -2.13 -15.21 4.59
N ILE A 150 -2.77 -14.87 3.47
CA ILE A 150 -4.23 -14.64 3.39
C ILE A 150 -4.80 -15.69 2.46
N ARG A 151 -5.82 -16.43 2.93
CA ARG A 151 -6.48 -17.49 2.17
C ARG A 151 -7.93 -17.61 2.55
N HIS A 152 -8.80 -17.76 1.55
CA HIS A 152 -10.24 -17.84 1.78
C HIS A 152 -10.74 -16.72 2.70
N GLY A 153 -10.15 -15.53 2.59
CA GLY A 153 -10.46 -14.38 3.45
C GLY A 153 -9.99 -14.46 4.90
N LEU A 154 -9.07 -15.37 5.25
CA LEU A 154 -8.53 -15.54 6.60
C LEU A 154 -7.01 -15.47 6.62
N PHE A 155 -6.46 -14.91 7.70
CA PHE A 155 -5.05 -14.93 7.99
C PHE A 155 -4.58 -16.31 8.46
N HIS A 156 -3.49 -16.78 7.87
CA HIS A 156 -2.82 -18.03 8.19
C HIS A 156 -1.33 -17.81 8.44
N LYS A 157 -0.75 -18.63 9.30
CA LYS A 157 0.69 -18.71 9.50
C LYS A 157 1.10 -20.18 9.41
N SER A 158 1.92 -20.50 8.41
CA SER A 158 2.35 -21.89 8.16
C SER A 158 1.16 -22.86 8.02
N GLY A 159 0.13 -22.48 7.25
CA GLY A 159 -1.08 -23.28 7.04
C GLY A 159 -2.11 -23.28 8.18
N ILE A 160 -1.80 -22.67 9.33
CA ILE A 160 -2.70 -22.64 10.49
C ILE A 160 -3.38 -21.28 10.60
N VAL A 161 -4.68 -21.26 10.86
CA VAL A 161 -5.45 -20.04 11.13
C VAL A 161 -4.77 -19.24 12.25
N PHE A 162 -4.39 -18.00 11.95
CA PHE A 162 -3.61 -17.18 12.85
C PHE A 162 -4.48 -16.46 13.89
N ASP A 163 -3.97 -16.32 15.11
CA ASP A 163 -4.63 -15.57 16.18
C ASP A 163 -3.60 -14.78 16.99
N SER A 164 -3.84 -13.48 17.16
CA SER A 164 -2.91 -12.58 17.84
C SER A 164 -3.11 -12.53 19.35
N SER A 165 -4.02 -13.30 19.96
CA SER A 165 -4.38 -13.22 21.39
C SER A 165 -3.20 -13.29 22.36
N ASN A 166 -2.16 -14.05 21.99
CA ASN A 166 -0.97 -14.28 22.81
C ASN A 166 0.20 -13.35 22.44
N PHE A 167 -0.03 -12.39 21.54
CA PHE A 167 0.96 -11.43 21.10
C PHE A 167 0.80 -10.09 21.83
N VAL A 168 1.87 -9.32 21.83
CA VAL A 168 1.92 -7.97 22.39
C VAL A 168 2.62 -7.05 21.39
N ALA A 169 2.03 -5.88 21.16
CA ALA A 169 2.64 -4.81 20.37
C ALA A 169 2.56 -3.48 21.14
N HIS A 170 3.72 -2.90 21.44
CA HIS A 170 3.88 -1.72 22.29
C HIS A 170 2.98 -1.79 23.54
N GLY A 171 3.07 -2.92 24.26
CA GLY A 171 2.31 -3.14 25.50
C GLY A 171 0.81 -3.43 25.33
N LYS A 172 0.29 -3.48 24.11
CA LYS A 172 -1.11 -3.81 23.83
C LYS A 172 -1.27 -5.32 23.65
N LYS A 173 -1.94 -5.97 24.61
CA LYS A 173 -2.21 -7.41 24.55
C LYS A 173 -3.17 -7.74 23.41
N GLY A 174 -2.89 -8.81 22.68
CA GLY A 174 -3.71 -9.25 21.57
C GLY A 174 -3.40 -8.53 20.26
N TYR A 175 -2.37 -7.67 20.21
CA TYR A 175 -1.94 -6.98 19.00
C TYR A 175 -0.59 -7.55 18.51
N VAL A 176 -0.41 -7.54 17.20
CA VAL A 176 0.88 -7.78 16.53
C VAL A 176 1.29 -6.52 15.78
N ALA A 177 2.58 -6.24 15.72
CA ALA A 177 3.11 -5.32 14.72
C ALA A 177 3.09 -6.00 13.36
N PHE A 178 2.88 -5.22 12.31
CA PHE A 178 2.90 -5.71 10.94
C PHE A 178 3.59 -4.76 9.97
N THR A 179 4.09 -5.33 8.88
CA THR A 179 4.56 -4.59 7.70
C THR A 179 4.09 -5.29 6.44
N LEU A 180 3.59 -4.54 5.46
CA LEU A 180 3.38 -5.01 4.09
C LEU A 180 4.43 -4.38 3.19
N ASN A 181 5.35 -5.17 2.67
CA ASN A 181 6.39 -4.62 1.80
C ASN A 181 5.91 -4.39 0.37
N ALA A 182 6.72 -3.71 -0.44
CA ALA A 182 6.40 -3.41 -1.84
C ALA A 182 6.20 -4.64 -2.74
N MET A 183 6.60 -5.83 -2.28
CA MET A 183 6.41 -7.11 -2.96
C MET A 183 5.12 -7.84 -2.55
N GLY A 184 4.34 -7.26 -1.63
CA GLY A 184 3.12 -7.87 -1.11
C GLY A 184 3.36 -8.90 0.01
N GLU A 185 4.57 -8.97 0.57
CA GLU A 185 4.82 -9.84 1.72
C GLU A 185 4.36 -9.14 3.01
N LEU A 186 3.38 -9.74 3.67
CA LEU A 186 2.87 -9.31 4.97
C LEU A 186 3.61 -10.06 6.08
N SER A 187 4.28 -9.33 6.97
CA SER A 187 4.98 -9.89 8.13
C SER A 187 4.29 -9.46 9.41
N VAL A 188 4.27 -10.36 10.42
CA VAL A 188 3.77 -10.06 11.77
C VAL A 188 4.71 -10.55 12.86
N PHE A 189 4.81 -9.79 13.95
CA PHE A 189 5.71 -10.09 15.07
C PHE A 189 5.28 -9.39 16.38
N ASN A 190 5.87 -9.82 17.50
CA ASN A 190 5.75 -9.12 18.78
C ASN A 190 6.59 -7.84 18.75
N HIS A 191 6.00 -6.71 19.15
CA HIS A 191 6.73 -5.45 19.20
C HIS A 191 6.94 -5.03 20.65
N LEU A 192 8.16 -5.23 21.14
CA LEU A 192 8.54 -4.96 22.53
C LEU A 192 9.15 -3.57 22.72
N GLY A 193 8.83 -2.61 21.83
CA GLY A 193 9.30 -1.21 21.97
C GLY A 193 10.81 -1.08 21.90
N GLY A 194 11.48 -1.85 21.02
CA GLY A 194 12.94 -1.85 20.91
C GLY A 194 13.66 -2.62 22.04
N HIS A 195 12.95 -3.19 23.01
CA HIS A 195 13.53 -4.13 23.98
C HIS A 195 13.84 -5.47 23.32
N PRO A 196 14.88 -6.18 23.80
CA PRO A 196 15.22 -7.50 23.29
C PRO A 196 14.12 -8.51 23.63
N ASP A 197 13.83 -9.40 22.68
CA ASP A 197 13.02 -10.58 22.92
C ASP A 197 13.78 -11.64 23.75
N ASN A 198 13.15 -12.80 23.96
CA ASN A 198 13.75 -13.93 24.70
C ASN A 198 15.02 -14.50 24.02
N PHE A 199 15.28 -14.12 22.77
CA PHE A 199 16.46 -14.52 22.00
C PHE A 199 17.49 -13.38 21.89
N GLY A 200 17.27 -12.26 22.57
CA GLY A 200 18.16 -11.09 22.55
C GLY A 200 17.96 -10.16 21.35
N SER A 201 17.00 -10.44 20.47
CA SER A 201 16.74 -9.65 19.26
C SER A 201 15.88 -8.43 19.58
N ARG A 202 16.35 -7.24 19.18
CA ARG A 202 15.59 -5.99 19.31
C ARG A 202 14.85 -5.73 18.01
N MET A 203 13.53 -5.86 18.05
CA MET A 203 12.70 -5.84 16.85
C MET A 203 11.81 -4.62 16.81
N THR A 204 11.82 -3.96 15.65
CA THR A 204 10.91 -2.85 15.29
C THR A 204 10.28 -3.13 13.92
N HIS A 205 9.39 -2.26 13.44
CA HIS A 205 8.82 -2.40 12.09
C HIS A 205 9.88 -2.44 10.99
N SER A 206 10.95 -1.64 11.11
CA SER A 206 12.05 -1.61 10.13
C SER A 206 12.85 -2.92 10.09
N SER A 207 12.86 -3.72 11.16
CA SER A 207 13.47 -5.06 11.20
C SER A 207 13.00 -5.97 10.07
N MET A 208 11.71 -5.89 9.72
CA MET A 208 11.08 -6.76 8.71
C MET A 208 11.45 -6.39 7.29
N ASN A 209 12.07 -5.24 7.02
CA ASN A 209 12.50 -4.90 5.66
C ASN A 209 13.93 -4.35 5.63
N ALA A 210 14.69 -4.54 6.71
CA ALA A 210 16.03 -3.99 6.89
C ALA A 210 16.07 -2.47 6.59
N GLY A 211 15.06 -1.75 7.08
CA GLY A 211 14.90 -0.31 6.86
C GLY A 211 14.43 0.10 5.46
N ALA A 212 14.18 -0.85 4.56
CA ALA A 212 13.67 -0.53 3.22
C ALA A 212 12.23 -0.01 3.25
N PRO A 213 11.81 0.76 2.22
CA PRO A 213 10.44 1.24 2.08
C PRO A 213 9.38 0.14 2.05
N VAL A 214 8.19 0.46 2.56
CA VAL A 214 7.04 -0.46 2.67
C VAL A 214 5.76 0.18 2.14
N LEU A 215 4.74 -0.61 1.80
CA LEU A 215 3.41 -0.09 1.46
C LEU A 215 2.69 0.42 2.71
N ILE A 216 2.82 -0.32 3.81
CA ILE A 216 2.27 0.06 5.10
C ILE A 216 2.99 -0.66 6.25
N ALA A 217 2.99 -0.04 7.43
CA ALA A 217 3.32 -0.68 8.69
C ALA A 217 2.35 -0.20 9.77
N GLY A 218 2.17 -0.96 10.85
CA GLY A 218 1.32 -0.57 11.96
C GLY A 218 1.14 -1.71 12.95
N GLU A 219 0.02 -1.74 13.65
CA GLU A 219 -0.37 -2.90 14.45
C GLU A 219 -1.79 -3.34 14.10
N MET A 220 -2.05 -4.62 14.32
CA MET A 220 -3.38 -5.19 14.09
C MET A 220 -3.72 -6.26 15.11
N GLN A 221 -5.02 -6.46 15.29
CA GLN A 221 -5.59 -7.55 16.06
C GLN A 221 -6.29 -8.52 15.12
N ILE A 222 -5.93 -9.79 15.27
CA ILE A 222 -6.46 -10.90 14.48
C ILE A 222 -7.07 -11.92 15.45
N LYS A 223 -8.32 -12.32 15.18
CA LYS A 223 -9.02 -13.35 15.96
C LYS A 223 -9.55 -14.41 15.02
N GLN A 224 -9.16 -15.67 15.25
CA GLN A 224 -9.57 -16.79 14.40
C GLN A 224 -9.36 -16.49 12.89
N GLY A 225 -8.20 -15.93 12.54
CA GLY A 225 -7.86 -15.54 11.17
C GLY A 225 -8.54 -14.27 10.65
N LYS A 226 -9.50 -13.69 11.37
CA LYS A 226 -10.21 -12.49 10.93
C LYS A 226 -9.56 -11.22 11.44
N LEU A 227 -9.50 -10.21 10.59
CA LEU A 227 -9.06 -8.88 10.98
C LEU A 227 -10.13 -8.21 11.86
N MET A 228 -9.77 -7.89 13.10
CA MET A 228 -10.67 -7.21 14.03
C MET A 228 -10.38 -5.71 14.10
N CYS A 229 -9.10 -5.35 14.06
CA CYS A 229 -8.66 -3.99 14.31
C CYS A 229 -7.31 -3.72 13.64
N ILE A 230 -7.12 -2.51 13.09
CA ILE A 230 -5.83 -1.98 12.66
C ILE A 230 -5.61 -0.62 13.33
N ASN A 231 -4.37 -0.26 13.61
CA ASN A 231 -3.99 1.10 13.93
C ASN A 231 -2.77 1.57 13.13
N THR A 232 -2.51 2.87 13.19
CA THR A 232 -1.39 3.55 12.53
C THR A 232 -0.11 3.58 13.39
N TYR A 233 -0.06 2.77 14.46
CA TYR A 233 1.05 2.80 15.41
C TYR A 233 2.25 2.01 14.87
N SER A 234 3.07 2.66 14.05
CA SER A 234 4.33 2.07 13.57
C SER A 234 5.58 2.76 14.10
N GLY A 235 5.45 3.98 14.65
CA GLY A 235 6.56 4.87 14.96
C GLY A 235 7.32 5.31 13.70
N HIS A 236 8.04 4.37 13.11
CA HIS A 236 9.07 4.52 12.08
C HIS A 236 8.53 4.92 10.71
N TYR A 237 7.41 4.33 10.28
CA TYR A 237 6.89 4.48 8.91
C TYR A 237 5.68 5.42 8.79
N GLN A 238 5.12 5.85 9.92
CA GLN A 238 4.06 6.87 10.00
C GLN A 238 2.91 6.72 8.97
N PRO A 239 2.16 5.60 9.01
CA PRO A 239 1.09 5.35 8.03
C PRO A 239 -0.06 6.35 8.16
N SER A 240 -0.56 6.79 7.01
CA SER A 240 -1.73 7.67 6.91
C SER A 240 -3.03 6.89 6.78
N LEU A 241 -4.17 7.59 6.85
CA LEU A 241 -5.47 7.00 6.52
C LEU A 241 -5.54 6.52 5.07
N TYR A 242 -4.80 7.16 4.16
CA TYR A 242 -4.67 6.71 2.78
C TYR A 242 -3.95 5.36 2.70
N SER A 243 -2.81 5.21 3.39
CA SER A 243 -2.10 3.93 3.48
C SER A 243 -3.00 2.84 4.07
N ILE A 244 -3.74 3.15 5.14
CA ILE A 244 -4.70 2.23 5.75
C ILE A 244 -5.78 1.80 4.76
N ASN A 245 -6.36 2.74 3.99
CA ASN A 245 -7.34 2.42 2.96
C ASN A 245 -6.76 1.48 1.88
N ARG A 246 -5.53 1.75 1.42
CA ARG A 246 -4.84 0.86 0.46
C ARG A 246 -4.62 -0.53 1.04
N PHE A 247 -4.26 -0.63 2.31
CA PHE A 247 -4.10 -1.91 2.98
C PHE A 247 -5.43 -2.65 3.12
N LEU A 248 -6.51 -1.97 3.53
CA LEU A 248 -7.85 -2.57 3.59
C LEU A 248 -8.30 -3.10 2.22
N ASN A 249 -7.99 -2.40 1.13
CA ASN A 249 -8.29 -2.89 -0.21
C ASN A 249 -7.43 -4.08 -0.60
N TYR A 250 -6.13 -4.05 -0.29
CA TYR A 250 -5.23 -5.18 -0.49
C TYR A 250 -5.77 -6.47 0.16
N LEU A 251 -6.36 -6.33 1.34
CA LEU A 251 -6.99 -7.41 2.10
C LEU A 251 -8.34 -7.85 1.52
N ASN A 252 -9.21 -6.90 1.17
CA ASN A 252 -10.52 -7.16 0.59
C ASN A 252 -10.42 -7.87 -0.78
N ASP A 253 -9.46 -7.47 -1.62
CA ASP A 253 -9.20 -8.11 -2.91
C ASP A 253 -8.74 -9.58 -2.77
N ARG A 254 -8.26 -9.97 -1.58
CA ARG A 254 -7.90 -11.35 -1.21
C ARG A 254 -9.03 -12.04 -0.43
N GLY A 255 -10.26 -11.54 -0.60
CA GLY A 255 -11.48 -12.13 -0.06
C GLY A 255 -11.71 -11.89 1.44
N MET A 256 -10.88 -11.10 2.11
CA MET A 256 -11.09 -10.86 3.54
C MET A 256 -12.24 -9.89 3.79
N ASP A 257 -13.14 -10.28 4.68
CA ASP A 257 -14.23 -9.42 5.14
C ASP A 257 -13.70 -8.34 6.09
N ILE A 258 -13.67 -7.10 5.60
CA ILE A 258 -13.27 -5.91 6.37
C ILE A 258 -14.46 -5.21 7.04
N SER A 259 -15.69 -5.67 6.87
CA SER A 259 -16.89 -4.96 7.35
C SER A 259 -16.96 -4.87 8.88
N GLN A 260 -16.34 -5.83 9.56
CA GLN A 260 -16.26 -5.91 11.03
C GLN A 260 -14.97 -5.30 11.58
N CYS A 261 -14.05 -4.88 10.71
CA CYS A 261 -12.78 -4.30 11.15
C CYS A 261 -12.98 -2.87 11.65
N ALA A 262 -12.34 -2.57 12.78
CA ALA A 262 -12.15 -1.21 13.27
C ALA A 262 -10.78 -0.66 12.84
N VAL A 263 -10.70 0.66 12.66
CA VAL A 263 -9.44 1.39 12.59
C VAL A 263 -9.37 2.31 13.81
N LEU A 264 -8.26 2.21 14.55
CA LEU A 264 -8.03 3.05 15.72
C LEU A 264 -6.98 4.10 15.43
N LEU A 265 -7.32 5.33 15.79
CA LEU A 265 -6.45 6.49 15.73
C LEU A 265 -6.16 6.99 17.14
N SER A 266 -4.92 7.40 17.41
CA SER A 266 -4.55 8.02 18.69
C SER A 266 -5.13 9.43 18.87
N ARG A 267 -5.68 10.02 17.79
CA ARG A 267 -6.28 11.36 17.75
C ARG A 267 -7.60 11.31 16.96
N PRO A 268 -8.53 12.26 17.20
CA PRO A 268 -9.78 12.29 16.45
C PRO A 268 -9.51 12.58 14.97
N PRO A 269 -10.30 12.01 14.04
CA PRO A 269 -10.21 12.39 12.64
C PRO A 269 -10.60 13.88 12.48
N ALA A 270 -10.07 14.53 11.45
CA ALA A 270 -10.40 15.92 11.17
C ALA A 270 -11.91 16.09 10.91
N SER A 271 -12.51 17.19 11.38
CA SER A 271 -13.96 17.42 11.27
C SER A 271 -14.49 17.41 9.84
N HIS A 272 -13.67 17.84 8.87
CA HIS A 272 -14.00 17.87 7.45
C HIS A 272 -13.86 16.50 6.75
N SER A 273 -13.30 15.48 7.42
CA SER A 273 -13.13 14.14 6.83
C SER A 273 -14.44 13.37 6.63
N GLY A 274 -15.53 13.80 7.30
CA GLY A 274 -16.80 13.10 7.32
C GLY A 274 -16.78 11.75 8.07
N LEU A 275 -15.68 11.43 8.76
CA LEU A 275 -15.53 10.19 9.52
C LEU A 275 -16.19 10.32 10.90
N SER A 276 -17.01 9.33 11.26
CA SER A 276 -17.59 9.22 12.60
C SER A 276 -16.70 8.34 13.46
N ALA A 277 -16.11 8.94 14.49
CA ALA A 277 -15.26 8.23 15.44
C ALA A 277 -15.88 8.12 16.83
N LYS A 278 -15.72 6.96 17.45
CA LYS A 278 -16.09 6.71 18.85
C LYS A 278 -14.83 6.72 19.70
N ALA A 279 -14.79 7.58 20.72
CA ALA A 279 -13.73 7.55 21.72
C ALA A 279 -13.80 6.24 22.54
N ILE A 280 -12.67 5.55 22.65
CA ILE A 280 -12.50 4.32 23.42
C ILE A 280 -11.25 4.43 24.30
N GLN A 281 -11.24 3.70 25.42
CA GLN A 281 -10.06 3.57 26.25
C GLN A 281 -9.23 2.38 25.75
N VAL A 282 -7.98 2.64 25.39
CA VAL A 282 -7.01 1.60 25.02
C VAL A 282 -5.99 1.50 26.16
N GLU A 283 -5.83 0.29 26.67
CA GLU A 283 -4.83 -0.02 27.67
C GLU A 283 -3.55 -0.48 26.96
N HIS A 284 -2.44 0.15 27.31
CA HIS A 284 -1.11 -0.32 26.92
C HIS A 284 -0.16 -0.25 28.10
N GLY A 285 0.77 -1.19 28.19
CA GLY A 285 1.72 -1.25 29.29
C GLY A 285 2.88 -2.19 29.04
N ASP A 286 4.04 -1.85 29.58
CA ASP A 286 5.28 -2.62 29.51
C ASP A 286 5.36 -3.71 30.60
N GLY A 287 4.23 -4.00 31.27
CA GLY A 287 4.14 -4.91 32.40
C GLY A 287 4.55 -4.30 33.75
N ARG A 288 5.12 -3.08 33.77
CA ARG A 288 5.48 -2.34 35.00
C ARG A 288 4.62 -1.10 35.20
N SER A 289 4.11 -0.52 34.12
CA SER A 289 3.16 0.58 34.12
C SER A 289 1.99 0.28 33.19
N HIS A 290 0.77 0.60 33.61
CA HIS A 290 -0.42 0.52 32.77
C HIS A 290 -0.90 1.94 32.48
N LYS A 291 -0.82 2.33 31.21
CA LYS A 291 -1.34 3.61 30.74
C LYS A 291 -2.68 3.37 30.05
N LYS A 292 -3.67 4.18 30.41
CA LYS A 292 -4.96 4.26 29.71
C LYS A 292 -4.93 5.50 28.84
N GLU A 293 -5.11 5.32 27.54
CA GLU A 293 -5.20 6.42 26.59
C GLU A 293 -6.52 6.37 25.84
N VAL A 294 -7.04 7.56 25.55
CA VAL A 294 -8.22 7.71 24.70
C VAL A 294 -7.79 7.60 23.25
N TRP A 295 -8.33 6.61 22.55
CA TRP A 295 -8.18 6.43 21.11
C TRP A 295 -9.54 6.55 20.44
N TYR A 296 -9.54 6.69 19.12
CA TYR A 296 -10.73 6.99 18.32
C TYR A 296 -10.96 5.84 17.34
N GLN A 297 -12.04 5.10 17.57
CA GLN A 297 -12.44 3.97 16.77
C GLN A 297 -13.34 4.42 15.61
N ILE A 298 -12.97 4.02 14.40
CA ILE A 298 -13.69 4.26 13.15
C ILE A 298 -13.96 2.90 12.51
N GLN A 299 -15.12 2.67 11.90
CA GLN A 299 -15.34 1.44 11.13
C GLN A 299 -14.52 1.50 9.84
N ALA A 300 -13.82 0.41 9.50
CA ALA A 300 -13.00 0.34 8.29
C ALA A 300 -13.80 0.66 7.01
N SER A 301 -15.07 0.26 6.97
CA SER A 301 -15.98 0.60 5.87
C SER A 301 -16.21 2.10 5.71
N GLN A 302 -16.17 2.90 6.79
CA GLN A 302 -16.27 4.36 6.67
C GLN A 302 -15.04 4.96 5.99
N ILE A 303 -13.85 4.44 6.25
CA ILE A 303 -12.61 4.90 5.58
C ILE A 303 -12.68 4.57 4.10
N PHE A 304 -13.12 3.35 3.76
CA PHE A 304 -13.32 2.95 2.37
C PHE A 304 -14.30 3.88 1.63
N HIS A 305 -15.44 4.19 2.26
CA HIS A 305 -16.43 5.08 1.66
C HIS A 305 -16.00 6.55 1.65
N SER A 306 -15.34 7.05 2.69
CA SER A 306 -14.94 8.46 2.79
C SER A 306 -13.88 8.79 1.74
N VAL A 307 -12.87 7.92 1.59
CA VAL A 307 -11.84 8.10 0.58
C VAL A 307 -12.47 8.06 -0.82
N LYS A 308 -13.37 7.10 -1.08
CA LYS A 308 -14.13 7.04 -2.33
C LYS A 308 -15.00 8.27 -2.58
N HIS A 309 -15.60 8.83 -1.52
CA HIS A 309 -16.42 10.04 -1.60
C HIS A 309 -15.57 11.29 -1.89
N ILE A 310 -14.45 11.47 -1.20
CA ILE A 310 -13.50 12.57 -1.43
C ILE A 310 -13.03 12.55 -2.88
N ILE A 311 -12.67 11.37 -3.40
CA ILE A 311 -12.30 11.19 -4.80
C ILE A 311 -13.44 11.63 -5.73
N ARG A 312 -14.65 11.10 -5.54
CA ARG A 312 -15.80 11.40 -6.40
C ARG A 312 -16.16 12.88 -6.37
N SER A 313 -16.13 13.50 -5.19
CA SER A 313 -16.38 14.92 -5.00
C SER A 313 -15.33 15.77 -5.74
N ASN A 314 -14.05 15.38 -5.70
CA ASN A 314 -13.01 16.06 -6.47
C ASN A 314 -13.20 15.88 -7.99
N ILE A 315 -13.54 14.67 -8.45
CA ILE A 315 -13.87 14.41 -9.86
C ILE A 315 -15.08 15.26 -10.29
N GLU A 316 -16.12 15.33 -9.48
CA GLU A 316 -17.31 16.16 -9.73
C GLU A 316 -16.96 17.64 -9.71
N SER A 317 -16.10 18.10 -8.80
CA SER A 317 -15.61 19.48 -8.74
C SER A 317 -14.83 19.85 -10.00
N ILE A 318 -13.93 18.99 -10.47
CA ILE A 318 -13.19 19.18 -11.72
C ILE A 318 -14.16 19.18 -12.91
N ASN A 319 -15.11 18.25 -12.97
CA ASN A 319 -16.15 18.22 -14.00
C ASN A 319 -17.00 19.50 -13.99
N ASN A 320 -17.41 19.97 -12.82
CA ASN A 320 -18.22 21.19 -12.67
C ASN A 320 -17.41 22.42 -13.04
N TYR A 321 -16.14 22.48 -12.64
CA TYR A 321 -15.22 23.54 -13.04
C TYR A 321 -15.08 23.57 -14.57
N LEU A 322 -14.92 22.44 -15.24
CA LEU A 322 -14.73 22.38 -16.69
C LEU A 322 -16.02 22.63 -17.49
N ASN A 323 -17.18 22.29 -16.93
CA ASN A 323 -18.49 22.52 -17.55
C ASN A 323 -19.18 23.82 -17.09
N SER A 324 -18.55 24.61 -16.20
CA SER A 324 -19.13 25.85 -15.69
C SER A 324 -19.30 26.89 -16.82
N PRO A 325 -20.24 27.85 -16.73
CA PRO A 325 -20.34 28.96 -17.68
C PRO A 325 -19.04 29.79 -17.85
N LYS A 326 -18.19 29.86 -16.81
CA LYS A 326 -16.86 30.50 -16.85
C LYS A 326 -15.86 29.76 -17.77
N THR A 327 -16.05 28.46 -17.95
CA THR A 327 -15.31 27.56 -18.86
C THR A 327 -16.10 27.23 -20.14
N MET A 328 -17.44 27.33 -20.18
CA MET A 328 -18.20 27.32 -21.44
C MET A 328 -17.98 28.57 -22.30
N PHE A 329 -17.45 29.64 -21.70
CA PHE A 329 -16.85 30.76 -22.42
C PHE A 329 -15.65 30.34 -23.32
N TYR A 330 -15.19 29.08 -23.25
CA TYR A 330 -14.27 28.51 -24.23
C TYR A 330 -14.90 28.48 -25.63
N ARG A 331 -16.19 28.09 -25.79
CA ARG A 331 -16.81 28.07 -27.13
C ARG A 331 -16.98 29.47 -27.74
N ASP A 332 -17.19 30.49 -26.92
CA ASP A 332 -17.44 31.85 -27.39
C ASP A 332 -16.16 32.71 -27.52
N VAL A 333 -15.11 32.45 -26.74
CA VAL A 333 -13.79 33.10 -26.93
C VAL A 333 -13.03 32.49 -28.12
N LEU A 334 -13.18 31.17 -28.37
CA LEU A 334 -12.61 30.49 -29.54
C LEU A 334 -13.17 31.02 -30.87
N LYS A 335 -14.35 31.67 -30.85
CA LYS A 335 -14.95 32.30 -32.02
C LYS A 335 -14.45 33.72 -32.31
N ARG A 336 -13.81 34.41 -31.35
CA ARG A 336 -13.56 35.85 -31.52
C ARG A 336 -12.12 36.32 -31.46
N GLU A 337 -11.17 35.67 -30.77
CA GLU A 337 -9.79 36.21 -30.75
C GLU A 337 -8.73 35.12 -30.54
N SER A 338 -8.26 34.48 -31.63
CA SER A 338 -6.95 33.82 -31.67
C SER A 338 -6.52 33.46 -33.11
N THR A 339 -5.22 33.50 -33.42
CA THR A 339 -4.65 32.90 -34.63
C THR A 339 -4.98 31.41 -34.70
N ILE A 340 -5.17 30.84 -35.90
CA ILE A 340 -5.54 29.43 -36.15
C ILE A 340 -4.76 28.43 -35.28
N ALA A 341 -3.49 28.72 -34.95
CA ALA A 341 -2.65 27.90 -34.09
C ALA A 341 -3.15 27.77 -32.63
N LYS A 342 -3.67 28.86 -32.04
CA LYS A 342 -4.20 28.86 -30.67
C LYS A 342 -5.54 28.10 -30.57
N SER A 343 -6.40 28.24 -31.57
CA SER A 343 -7.64 27.46 -31.64
C SER A 343 -7.37 25.96 -31.77
N LYS A 344 -6.40 25.55 -32.60
CA LYS A 344 -5.98 24.15 -32.71
C LYS A 344 -5.38 23.60 -31.42
N LEU A 345 -4.52 24.37 -30.77
CA LEU A 345 -3.91 23.99 -29.48
C LEU A 345 -4.98 23.78 -28.41
N ALA A 346 -5.99 24.65 -28.35
CA ALA A 346 -7.09 24.55 -27.41
C ALA A 346 -8.04 23.37 -27.70
N GLU A 347 -8.30 23.07 -28.97
CA GLU A 347 -9.09 21.89 -29.38
C GLU A 347 -8.39 20.60 -28.94
N HIS A 348 -7.09 20.48 -29.20
CA HIS A 348 -6.30 19.30 -28.83
C HIS A 348 -6.25 19.12 -27.30
N TYR A 349 -6.08 20.22 -26.55
CA TYR A 349 -6.16 20.20 -25.09
C TYR A 349 -7.50 19.67 -24.59
N LEU A 350 -8.61 20.12 -25.18
CA LEU A 350 -9.96 19.73 -24.76
C LEU A 350 -10.24 18.24 -25.03
N GLU A 351 -9.74 17.71 -26.15
CA GLU A 351 -9.87 16.29 -26.49
C GLU A 351 -9.10 15.40 -25.51
N GLU A 352 -7.83 15.71 -25.26
CA GLU A 352 -7.02 14.95 -24.29
C GLU A 352 -7.59 15.07 -22.87
N LEU A 353 -8.05 16.26 -22.48
CA LEU A 353 -8.67 16.48 -21.17
C LEU A 353 -9.92 15.61 -21.02
N SER A 354 -10.76 15.58 -22.05
CA SER A 354 -11.99 14.76 -22.07
C SER A 354 -11.69 13.26 -22.02
N TYR A 355 -10.55 12.83 -22.56
CA TYR A 355 -10.09 11.44 -22.49
C TYR A 355 -9.58 11.10 -21.09
N ALA A 356 -8.64 11.88 -20.56
CA ALA A 356 -8.07 11.69 -19.23
C ALA A 356 -9.15 11.69 -18.13
N MET A 357 -10.15 12.55 -18.25
CA MET A 357 -11.27 12.59 -17.31
C MET A 357 -12.21 11.39 -17.41
N ARG A 358 -12.48 10.89 -18.62
CA ARG A 358 -13.26 9.65 -18.79
C ARG A 358 -12.53 8.47 -18.17
N ALA A 359 -11.24 8.37 -18.43
CA ALA A 359 -10.40 7.31 -17.92
C ALA A 359 -10.27 7.37 -16.37
N MET A 360 -10.18 8.58 -15.80
CA MET A 360 -10.22 8.81 -14.35
C MET A 360 -11.58 8.47 -13.72
N LYS A 361 -12.68 8.75 -14.42
CA LYS A 361 -14.04 8.42 -13.95
C LYS A 361 -14.27 6.90 -13.89
N ASP A 362 -13.70 6.18 -14.84
CA ASP A 362 -13.82 4.73 -14.96
C ASP A 362 -12.76 3.98 -14.11
N SER A 363 -11.85 4.72 -13.47
CA SER A 363 -10.86 4.17 -12.55
C SER A 363 -11.51 3.45 -11.37
N SER A 364 -10.96 2.27 -11.07
CA SER A 364 -11.38 1.39 -9.98
C SER A 364 -10.48 1.54 -8.75
N SER A 365 -9.31 2.16 -8.90
CA SER A 365 -8.32 2.32 -7.82
C SER A 365 -7.81 3.75 -7.67
N LEU A 366 -7.33 4.06 -6.47
CA LEU A 366 -6.69 5.34 -6.13
C LEU A 366 -5.43 5.60 -6.95
N LEU A 367 -4.66 4.55 -7.24
CA LEU A 367 -3.45 4.64 -8.04
C LEU A 367 -3.76 5.10 -9.47
N GLU A 368 -4.79 4.52 -10.09
CA GLU A 368 -5.23 4.96 -11.42
C GLU A 368 -5.63 6.44 -11.40
N ILE A 369 -6.30 6.89 -10.34
CA ILE A 369 -6.74 8.28 -10.22
C ILE A 369 -5.57 9.23 -9.96
N SER A 370 -4.59 8.86 -9.13
CA SER A 370 -3.38 9.67 -8.94
C SER A 370 -2.57 9.77 -10.23
N ILE A 371 -2.46 8.67 -10.99
CA ILE A 371 -1.85 8.64 -12.32
C ILE A 371 -2.60 9.62 -13.23
N TYR A 372 -3.92 9.60 -13.24
CA TYR A 372 -4.67 10.54 -14.08
C TYR A 372 -4.58 12.00 -13.59
N LEU A 373 -4.46 12.26 -12.29
CA LEU A 373 -4.19 13.62 -11.78
C LEU A 373 -2.81 14.12 -12.23
N ASP A 374 -1.80 13.27 -12.22
CA ASP A 374 -0.46 13.59 -12.74
C ASP A 374 -0.50 13.80 -14.25
N VAL A 375 -1.21 12.94 -14.99
CA VAL A 375 -1.44 13.13 -16.43
C VAL A 375 -2.10 14.49 -16.69
N LEU A 376 -3.11 14.88 -15.93
CA LEU A 376 -3.74 16.19 -16.05
C LEU A 376 -2.78 17.35 -15.71
N HIS A 377 -1.92 17.18 -14.70
CA HIS A 377 -0.90 18.16 -14.33
C HIS A 377 0.13 18.34 -15.45
N THR A 378 0.73 17.25 -15.92
CA THR A 378 1.70 17.23 -17.02
C THR A 378 1.08 17.76 -18.31
N MET A 379 -0.18 17.44 -18.60
CA MET A 379 -0.89 18.04 -19.72
C MET A 379 -0.98 19.56 -19.54
N ALA A 380 -1.42 20.05 -18.39
CA ALA A 380 -1.51 21.49 -18.14
C ALA A 380 -0.16 22.21 -18.23
N GLU A 381 0.94 21.57 -17.83
CA GLU A 381 2.30 22.10 -18.03
C GLU A 381 2.68 22.14 -19.51
N ARG A 382 2.52 21.01 -20.21
CA ARG A 382 2.86 20.90 -21.64
C ARG A 382 2.14 21.95 -22.47
N TYR A 383 0.84 22.11 -22.27
CA TYR A 383 0.04 23.10 -23.00
C TYR A 383 0.35 24.55 -22.61
N THR A 384 0.80 24.82 -21.38
CA THR A 384 1.38 26.14 -21.03
C THR A 384 2.69 26.39 -21.79
N THR A 385 3.58 25.40 -21.87
CA THR A 385 4.84 25.54 -22.62
C THR A 385 4.58 25.74 -24.11
N GLU A 386 3.68 24.96 -24.71
CA GLU A 386 3.29 25.10 -26.12
C GLU A 386 2.65 26.47 -26.40
N LEU A 387 1.81 26.98 -25.49
CA LEU A 387 1.22 28.31 -25.60
C LEU A 387 2.28 29.42 -25.52
N ALA A 388 3.25 29.31 -24.62
CA ALA A 388 4.37 30.25 -24.49
C ALA A 388 5.28 30.25 -25.74
N GLY A 389 5.35 29.13 -26.47
CA GLY A 389 6.05 29.05 -27.76
C GLY A 389 5.35 29.77 -28.91
N ILE A 390 4.05 30.07 -28.77
CA ILE A 390 3.23 30.73 -29.80
C ILE A 390 3.24 32.26 -29.65
N GLU A 391 3.51 32.83 -28.45
CA GLU A 391 3.44 34.28 -28.22
C GLU A 391 4.33 34.81 -27.07
N ARG A 392 4.69 36.10 -27.13
CA ARG A 392 5.41 36.83 -26.06
C ARG A 392 4.54 37.26 -24.88
N ASP A 393 3.21 37.19 -24.99
CA ASP A 393 2.26 37.63 -23.95
C ASP A 393 1.20 36.53 -23.74
N SER A 394 1.29 35.81 -22.63
CA SER A 394 0.65 34.50 -22.43
C SER A 394 -0.88 34.56 -22.22
N GLY A 395 -1.43 35.77 -22.09
CA GLY A 395 -2.86 36.06 -22.21
C GLY A 395 -3.80 35.28 -21.25
N ARG A 396 -5.10 35.25 -21.58
CA ARG A 396 -6.15 34.64 -20.73
C ARG A 396 -6.10 33.11 -20.65
N LEU A 397 -5.40 32.44 -21.57
CA LEU A 397 -5.25 30.97 -21.59
C LEU A 397 -4.24 30.50 -20.53
N ASP A 398 -3.15 31.23 -20.34
CA ASP A 398 -2.13 30.88 -19.36
C ASP A 398 -2.62 31.03 -17.90
N ILE A 399 -3.40 32.08 -17.63
CA ILE A 399 -4.10 32.26 -16.34
C ILE A 399 -5.03 31.07 -16.05
N LYS A 400 -5.67 30.50 -17.08
CA LYS A 400 -6.57 29.36 -16.92
C LYS A 400 -5.81 28.05 -16.72
N PHE A 401 -4.72 27.81 -17.45
CA PHE A 401 -3.85 26.67 -17.18
C PHE A 401 -3.24 26.74 -15.78
N ALA A 402 -2.84 27.94 -15.33
CA ALA A 402 -2.40 28.16 -13.96
C ALA A 402 -3.49 27.82 -12.94
N HIS A 403 -4.74 28.20 -13.18
CA HIS A 403 -5.85 27.86 -12.28
C HIS A 403 -6.18 26.36 -12.28
N ILE A 404 -6.11 25.69 -13.43
CA ILE A 404 -6.27 24.23 -13.52
C ILE A 404 -5.15 23.53 -12.74
N ARG A 405 -3.89 23.96 -12.92
CA ARG A 405 -2.77 23.46 -12.12
C ARG A 405 -3.02 23.68 -10.63
N GLN A 406 -3.44 24.87 -10.23
CA GLN A 406 -3.71 25.19 -8.81
C GLN A 406 -4.85 24.34 -8.24
N THR A 407 -5.86 24.02 -9.05
CA THR A 407 -6.98 23.15 -8.65
C THR A 407 -6.54 21.69 -8.54
N ILE A 408 -5.73 21.21 -9.48
CA ILE A 408 -5.13 19.86 -9.43
C ILE A 408 -4.21 19.74 -8.21
N GLN A 409 -3.37 20.75 -7.97
CA GLN A 409 -2.49 20.83 -6.80
C GLN A 409 -3.29 20.91 -5.50
N ALA A 410 -4.42 21.62 -5.46
CA ALA A 410 -5.29 21.64 -4.29
C ALA A 410 -5.99 20.29 -4.06
N ALA A 411 -6.35 19.55 -5.11
CA ALA A 411 -6.90 18.20 -4.99
C ALA A 411 -5.83 17.19 -4.53
N GLN A 412 -4.61 17.27 -5.05
CA GLN A 412 -3.45 16.52 -4.58
C GLN A 412 -3.12 16.88 -3.12
N ALA A 413 -3.13 18.16 -2.78
CA ALA A 413 -2.93 18.64 -1.42
C ALA A 413 -4.07 18.21 -0.50
N SER A 414 -5.34 18.18 -0.94
CA SER A 414 -6.48 17.70 -0.13
C SER A 414 -6.43 16.18 0.09
N LEU A 415 -5.87 15.43 -0.86
CA LEU A 415 -5.50 14.02 -0.66
C LEU A 415 -4.39 13.88 0.39
N ASN A 416 -3.50 14.86 0.49
CA ASN A 416 -2.38 14.94 1.45
C ASN A 416 -2.69 15.70 2.77
N GLU A 417 -3.73 16.53 2.86
CA GLU A 417 -4.09 17.36 4.03
C GLU A 417 -4.91 16.58 5.05
N VAL A 418 -5.33 15.37 4.69
CA VAL A 418 -5.67 14.34 5.68
C VAL A 418 -4.45 14.03 6.59
N ASP A 419 -3.22 14.45 6.23
CA ASP A 419 -1.94 14.11 6.87
C ASP A 419 -1.15 15.29 7.50
N GLU A 420 -0.89 16.41 6.82
CA GLU A 420 0.29 17.26 7.17
C GLU A 420 0.21 18.10 8.46
N ALA A 421 -0.95 18.66 8.85
CA ALA A 421 -1.07 19.40 10.11
C ALA A 421 -1.00 18.48 11.35
N GLN A 422 -1.22 17.17 11.16
CA GLN A 422 -1.14 16.17 12.22
C GLN A 422 0.29 15.66 12.43
N GLU A 423 1.09 15.60 11.36
CA GLU A 423 2.49 15.11 11.31
C GLU A 423 3.43 15.96 12.20
N ALA A 424 3.45 17.29 12.00
CA ALA A 424 4.32 18.22 12.73
C ALA A 424 4.02 18.28 14.24
N LEU A 425 2.77 18.02 14.63
CA LEU A 425 2.34 17.94 16.04
C LEU A 425 2.45 16.52 16.62
N ARG A 426 2.67 15.49 15.79
CA ARG A 426 2.89 14.10 16.21
C ARG A 426 4.33 13.92 16.72
N GLU A 427 5.30 14.52 16.03
CA GLU A 427 6.70 14.60 16.47
C GLU A 427 6.80 15.17 17.89
N ASP A 428 6.09 16.26 18.18
CA ASP A 428 6.16 16.91 19.49
C ASP A 428 5.49 16.10 20.63
N GLY A 429 4.58 15.19 20.29
CA GLY A 429 3.95 14.26 21.24
C GLY A 429 4.81 13.04 21.56
N PHE A 430 5.47 12.49 20.53
CA PHE A 430 6.40 11.36 20.70
C PHE A 430 7.62 11.76 21.55
N LYS A 431 8.17 12.97 21.31
CA LYS A 431 9.26 13.61 22.10
C LYS A 431 8.98 13.73 23.60
N ARG A 432 7.72 13.69 24.02
CA ARG A 432 7.32 13.84 25.45
C ARG A 432 7.03 12.50 26.14
N SER A 433 7.04 11.39 25.39
CA SER A 433 6.63 10.07 25.88
C SER A 433 7.73 9.01 25.84
N HIS A 434 8.91 9.38 25.36
CA HIS A 434 10.19 8.68 25.44
C HIS A 434 11.24 9.69 25.95
#